data_AF-A0AAF5I3U0-F1
#
_entry.id   AF-A0AAF5I3U0-F1
#
_cell.length_a   1.000
_cell.length_b   1.000
_cell.length_c   1.000
_cell.angle_alpha   90.00
_cell.angle_beta   90.00
_cell.angle_gamma   90.00
#
_symmetry.space_group_name_H-M   'P 1'
#
loop_
_entity.id
_entity.type
_entity.pdbx_description
1 polymer ?
#
loop_
_entity_poly.entity_id
_entity_poly.type
_entity_poly.pdbx_seq_one_letter_code
_entity_poly.pdbx_strand_id
1 'polypeptide(L)'
;PRIVPLPCDTKDINFPYKESTVPPLIMFIVIIIVSIIFVTFIEYSETMILKKNLSTIILIGNCFISITVNSIKYLVGRLRPNFIDVCKPDITSQICVNDFYKNYNCIEEDKKKVIDSRLSFFSGHTAYAIFNALFICIYGFMRSSNDSIGRKISLFLTPFLIICGIFVGVTRITDNKHHLSDVIVGGAYGSIIALCLAYIFKNYIKENEDVISCEKEIIKHLNDTLPIISTNENIETKSYHHINKKMIEEQVDSNNYGTMTSRTTENEIFTYIVEKNDVILFLLFQLWIEPTKRGFFCNDETIRYPFKQDTVTPNALIIFSVLPNILMVFYGEKRNALNRRHRPYFLDVCKPDVLKNATCSDYNYILNYTCTGTNLGLIRESSLSFPSGHSAIAFYAATFFYLYIQNRTFFMRKFYLLPSALQFTGISLATFTAVSRIFDYHHHPEDVAIGTIIGILFGYYFYNYNISIKKKKHISSDIDNDTSSNETVVQNDPLLRNEMNV
;
A
#
# COMPACT_ATOMS: atom_id res chain seq x y z
N PRO A 1 -2.96 16.34 -14.95
CA PRO A 1 -4.01 16.11 -13.92
C PRO A 1 -5.37 15.83 -14.54
N ARG A 2 -6.18 15.03 -13.84
CA ARG A 2 -7.60 14.87 -14.14
C ARG A 2 -8.31 16.21 -14.15
N ILE A 3 -9.20 16.42 -15.13
CA ILE A 3 -10.08 17.58 -15.16
C ILE A 3 -11.29 17.27 -14.29
N VAL A 4 -11.47 18.06 -13.24
CA VAL A 4 -12.64 17.98 -12.37
C VAL A 4 -13.66 19.06 -12.75
N PRO A 5 -14.97 18.79 -12.60
CA PRO A 5 -16.01 19.80 -12.75
C PRO A 5 -15.75 21.00 -11.84
N LEU A 6 -16.10 22.19 -12.30
CA LEU A 6 -15.93 23.42 -11.53
C LEU A 6 -17.17 23.61 -10.64
N PRO A 7 -17.04 23.70 -9.30
CA PRO A 7 -18.18 24.02 -8.44
C PRO A 7 -18.67 25.44 -8.73
N CYS A 8 -19.98 25.65 -8.61
CA CYS A 8 -20.59 26.96 -8.85
C CYS A 8 -20.31 27.95 -7.70
N ASP A 9 -20.23 27.47 -6.46
CA ASP A 9 -19.61 28.24 -5.38
C ASP A 9 -18.08 28.09 -5.47
N THR A 10 -17.42 29.22 -5.73
CA THR A 10 -15.97 29.28 -5.96
C THR A 10 -15.20 29.88 -4.78
N LYS A 11 -15.84 30.15 -3.63
CA LYS A 11 -15.19 30.81 -2.48
C LYS A 11 -13.87 30.18 -2.06
N ASP A 12 -13.81 28.85 -2.00
CA ASP A 12 -12.62 28.12 -1.55
C ASP A 12 -11.50 28.08 -2.59
N ILE A 13 -11.77 28.50 -3.84
CA ILE A 13 -10.84 28.40 -4.99
C ILE A 13 -10.60 29.75 -5.69
N ASN A 14 -11.06 30.86 -5.09
CA ASN A 14 -10.97 32.21 -5.63
C ASN A 14 -9.95 33.11 -4.90
N PHE A 15 -8.95 32.52 -4.24
CA PHE A 15 -7.87 33.26 -3.62
C PHE A 15 -6.84 33.74 -4.67
N PRO A 16 -6.12 34.85 -4.42
CA PRO A 16 -5.12 35.34 -5.37
C PRO A 16 -3.94 34.38 -5.48
N TYR A 17 -3.38 34.29 -6.69
CA TYR A 17 -2.12 33.61 -6.94
C TYR A 17 -0.98 34.31 -6.20
N LYS A 18 -0.21 33.52 -5.45
CA LYS A 18 1.03 33.95 -4.82
C LYS A 18 2.17 33.05 -5.27
N GLU A 19 3.36 33.61 -5.35
CA GLU A 19 4.58 32.82 -5.46
C GLU A 19 4.81 32.01 -4.19
N SER A 20 5.53 30.89 -4.31
CA SER A 20 5.73 29.99 -3.18
C SER A 20 6.79 30.55 -2.23
N THR A 21 6.44 30.78 -0.96
CA THR A 21 7.38 31.20 0.10
C THR A 21 8.52 30.20 0.24
N VAL A 22 8.22 28.91 0.17
CA VAL A 22 9.20 27.82 0.07
C VAL A 22 9.15 27.19 -1.33
N PRO A 23 10.06 27.53 -2.25
CA PRO A 23 10.11 26.92 -3.57
C PRO A 23 10.48 25.42 -3.49
N PRO A 24 9.93 24.56 -4.36
CA PRO A 24 10.19 23.12 -4.33
C PRO A 24 11.68 22.77 -4.43
N LEU A 25 12.41 23.44 -5.34
CA LEU A 25 13.83 23.18 -5.57
C LEU A 25 14.66 23.49 -4.31
N ILE A 26 14.41 24.63 -3.66
CA ILE A 26 15.08 25.01 -2.42
C ILE A 26 14.77 24.01 -1.31
N MET A 27 13.51 23.59 -1.19
CA MET A 27 13.12 22.57 -0.21
C MET A 27 13.89 21.26 -0.41
N PHE A 28 13.98 20.75 -1.65
CA PHE A 28 14.72 19.51 -1.93
C PHE A 28 16.21 19.65 -1.62
N ILE A 29 16.83 20.77 -1.99
CA ILE A 29 18.23 21.04 -1.69
C ILE A 29 18.45 21.07 -0.17
N VAL A 30 17.61 21.79 0.57
CA VAL A 30 17.69 21.87 2.04
C VAL A 30 17.50 20.49 2.68
N ILE A 31 16.52 19.70 2.24
CA ILE A 31 16.30 18.33 2.75
C ILE A 31 17.52 17.45 2.52
N ILE A 32 18.12 17.48 1.33
CA ILE A 32 19.31 16.69 0.99
C ILE A 32 20.49 17.13 1.86
N ILE A 33 20.72 18.44 1.97
CA ILE A 33 21.82 19.00 2.79
C ILE A 33 21.63 18.65 4.27
N VAL A 34 20.44 18.86 4.84
CA VAL A 34 20.14 18.51 6.24
C VAL A 34 20.31 17.01 6.47
N SER A 35 19.86 16.17 5.54
CA SER A 35 20.06 14.72 5.62
C SER A 35 21.54 14.38 5.60
N ILE A 36 22.33 14.94 4.68
CA ILE A 36 23.79 14.68 4.60
C ILE A 36 24.52 15.20 5.85
N ILE A 37 24.22 16.41 6.32
CA ILE A 37 24.84 16.98 7.53
C ILE A 37 24.51 16.10 8.74
N PHE A 38 23.26 15.68 8.89
CA PHE A 38 22.86 14.85 10.02
C PHE A 38 23.46 13.44 9.94
N VAL A 39 23.43 12.84 8.74
CA VAL A 39 24.10 11.59 8.43
C VAL A 39 25.57 11.71 8.82
N THR A 40 26.32 12.68 8.30
CA THR A 40 27.75 12.88 8.63
C THR A 40 28.01 13.16 10.10
N PHE A 41 27.16 13.93 10.78
CA PHE A 41 27.32 14.29 12.20
C PHE A 41 27.05 13.10 13.13
N ILE A 42 26.03 12.28 12.85
CA ILE A 42 25.82 11.02 13.56
C ILE A 42 26.88 9.99 13.15
N GLU A 43 27.30 9.96 11.89
CA GLU A 43 28.31 9.03 11.38
C GLU A 43 29.70 9.29 11.93
N TYR A 44 30.00 10.52 12.35
CA TYR A 44 31.23 10.84 13.06
C TYR A 44 31.33 10.07 14.38
N SER A 45 30.20 9.61 14.95
CA SER A 45 30.23 8.91 16.23
C SER A 45 30.61 7.43 16.15
N GLU A 46 30.37 6.67 15.07
CA GLU A 46 30.56 5.18 15.05
C GLU A 46 30.74 4.49 13.64
N THR A 47 30.73 3.14 13.57
CA THR A 47 31.25 2.23 12.50
C THR A 47 30.62 2.32 11.09
N MET A 48 31.45 2.05 10.05
CA MET A 48 31.19 2.24 8.60
C MET A 48 30.00 1.47 7.99
N ILE A 49 29.58 0.33 8.54
CA ILE A 49 28.56 -0.55 7.92
C ILE A 49 27.14 0.04 8.05
N LEU A 50 26.82 0.68 9.18
CA LEU A 50 25.51 1.30 9.40
C LEU A 50 25.29 2.55 8.53
N LYS A 51 26.39 3.20 8.11
CA LYS A 51 26.44 4.48 7.37
C LYS A 51 25.72 4.43 6.02
N LYS A 52 26.08 3.46 5.17
CA LYS A 52 25.53 3.31 3.81
C LYS A 52 24.01 3.05 3.78
N ASN A 53 23.47 2.46 4.84
CA ASN A 53 22.07 2.07 4.88
C ASN A 53 21.15 3.26 5.16
N LEU A 54 21.57 4.24 5.99
CA LEU A 54 20.72 5.38 6.34
C LEU A 54 20.33 6.24 5.13
N SER A 55 21.33 6.75 4.39
CA SER A 55 21.08 7.59 3.21
C SER A 55 20.22 6.85 2.19
N THR A 56 20.43 5.54 2.05
CA THR A 56 19.65 4.69 1.16
C THR A 56 18.19 4.59 1.61
N ILE A 57 17.92 4.41 2.91
CA ILE A 57 16.55 4.32 3.45
C ILE A 57 15.80 5.64 3.32
N ILE A 58 16.46 6.77 3.61
CA ILE A 58 15.88 8.11 3.40
C ILE A 58 15.52 8.31 1.93
N LEU A 59 16.41 7.91 1.01
CA LEU A 59 16.16 8.01 -0.43
C LEU A 59 14.95 7.14 -0.84
N ILE A 60 14.85 5.91 -0.36
CA ILE A 60 13.70 5.03 -0.63
C ILE A 60 12.40 5.69 -0.15
N GLY A 61 12.37 6.21 1.07
CA GLY A 61 11.18 6.88 1.62
C GLY A 61 10.76 8.10 0.81
N ASN A 62 11.73 8.93 0.40
CA ASN A 62 11.45 10.09 -0.47
C ASN A 62 10.94 9.65 -1.85
N CYS A 63 11.52 8.61 -2.46
CA CYS A 63 11.03 8.06 -3.74
C CYS A 63 9.59 7.54 -3.61
N PHE A 64 9.29 6.84 -2.52
CA PHE A 64 7.94 6.32 -2.26
C PHE A 64 6.92 7.45 -2.14
N ILE A 65 7.22 8.47 -1.32
CA ILE A 65 6.38 9.66 -1.19
C ILE A 65 6.19 10.33 -2.56
N SER A 66 7.24 10.45 -3.37
CA SER A 66 7.15 11.06 -4.71
C SER A 66 6.18 10.32 -5.62
N ILE A 67 6.33 9.00 -5.73
CA ILE A 67 5.50 8.18 -6.60
C ILE A 67 4.05 8.25 -6.14
N THR A 68 3.77 8.05 -4.85
CA THR A 68 2.41 8.02 -4.34
C THR A 68 1.74 9.40 -4.42
N VAL A 69 2.41 10.46 -3.96
CA VAL A 69 1.87 11.83 -3.99
C VAL A 69 1.58 12.27 -5.43
N ASN A 70 2.52 12.08 -6.36
CA ASN A 70 2.32 12.53 -7.74
C ASN A 70 1.23 11.71 -8.43
N SER A 71 1.20 10.39 -8.24
CA SER A 71 0.14 9.54 -8.80
C SER A 71 -1.24 9.97 -8.30
N ILE A 72 -1.37 10.21 -6.99
CA ILE A 72 -2.62 10.66 -6.37
C ILE A 72 -2.98 12.07 -6.84
N LYS A 73 -2.05 13.03 -6.88
CA LYS A 73 -2.34 14.39 -7.34
C LYS A 73 -2.93 14.41 -8.76
N TYR A 74 -2.37 13.62 -9.66
CA TYR A 74 -2.84 13.54 -11.05
C TYR A 74 -4.19 12.83 -11.17
N LEU A 75 -4.44 11.82 -10.34
CA LEU A 75 -5.71 11.11 -10.23
C LEU A 75 -6.83 12.00 -9.67
N VAL A 76 -6.52 12.74 -8.60
CA VAL A 76 -7.48 13.53 -7.85
C VAL A 76 -7.84 14.82 -8.57
N GLY A 77 -6.83 15.56 -9.07
CA GLY A 77 -7.06 16.79 -9.82
C GLY A 77 -7.75 17.90 -9.01
N ARG A 78 -7.72 17.84 -7.67
CA ARG A 78 -8.37 18.83 -6.78
C ARG A 78 -7.79 20.21 -7.07
N LEU A 79 -8.69 21.16 -7.30
CA LEU A 79 -8.38 22.56 -7.57
C LEU A 79 -7.77 23.21 -6.33
N ARG A 80 -6.70 23.98 -6.53
CA ARG A 80 -6.05 24.75 -5.47
C ARG A 80 -6.89 25.96 -5.08
N PRO A 81 -6.64 26.54 -3.89
CA PRO A 81 -7.29 27.77 -3.47
C PRO A 81 -7.13 28.94 -4.45
N ASN A 82 -6.07 28.96 -5.26
CA ASN A 82 -5.80 29.99 -6.25
C ASN A 82 -6.22 29.63 -7.69
N PHE A 83 -7.10 28.64 -7.87
CA PHE A 83 -7.43 28.12 -9.20
C PHE A 83 -8.11 29.14 -10.11
N ILE A 84 -9.10 29.89 -9.61
CA ILE A 84 -9.87 30.84 -10.43
C ILE A 84 -8.99 31.96 -10.97
N ASP A 85 -8.09 32.49 -10.14
CA ASP A 85 -7.18 33.57 -10.52
C ASP A 85 -6.17 33.11 -11.59
N VAL A 86 -5.71 31.85 -11.51
CA VAL A 86 -4.80 31.27 -12.51
C VAL A 86 -5.52 30.88 -13.79
N CYS A 87 -6.63 30.13 -13.72
CA CYS A 87 -7.28 29.58 -14.90
C CYS A 87 -8.11 30.63 -15.65
N LYS A 88 -8.74 31.57 -14.93
CA LYS A 88 -9.71 32.54 -15.48
C LYS A 88 -10.73 31.84 -16.39
N PRO A 89 -11.59 30.96 -15.82
CA PRO A 89 -12.45 30.10 -16.63
C PRO A 89 -13.52 30.92 -17.37
N ASP A 90 -13.69 30.67 -18.67
CA ASP A 90 -14.83 31.23 -19.42
C ASP A 90 -16.09 30.40 -19.16
N ILE A 91 -16.97 30.95 -18.31
CA ILE A 91 -18.24 30.33 -17.89
C ILE A 91 -19.47 31.13 -18.36
N THR A 92 -19.29 32.19 -19.16
CA THR A 92 -20.37 33.12 -19.53
C THR A 92 -21.54 32.46 -20.25
N SER A 93 -21.28 31.39 -21.01
CA SER A 93 -22.28 30.64 -21.78
C SER A 93 -22.73 29.34 -21.12
N GLN A 94 -22.27 29.05 -19.90
CA GLN A 94 -22.45 27.76 -19.25
C GLN A 94 -23.54 27.79 -18.18
N ILE A 95 -24.39 26.77 -18.14
CA ILE A 95 -25.42 26.59 -17.12
C ILE A 95 -24.83 25.73 -16.00
N CYS A 96 -24.98 26.20 -14.76
CA CYS A 96 -24.66 25.41 -13.57
C CYS A 96 -25.71 24.30 -13.40
N VAL A 97 -25.31 23.03 -13.44
CA VAL A 97 -26.21 21.88 -13.28
C VAL A 97 -25.74 21.06 -12.07
N ASN A 98 -26.64 20.82 -11.10
CA ASN A 98 -26.33 20.14 -9.84
C ASN A 98 -25.10 20.75 -9.13
N ASP A 99 -25.01 22.09 -9.09
CA ASP A 99 -23.92 22.83 -8.45
C ASP A 99 -22.54 22.74 -9.13
N PHE A 100 -22.47 22.23 -10.38
CA PHE A 100 -21.22 22.15 -11.15
C PHE A 100 -21.34 22.62 -12.61
N TYR A 101 -20.25 23.20 -13.12
CA TYR A 101 -19.98 23.35 -14.56
C TYR A 101 -19.17 22.17 -15.08
N LYS A 102 -19.75 21.40 -16.02
CA LYS A 102 -19.11 20.18 -16.56
C LYS A 102 -17.96 20.49 -17.53
N ASN A 103 -18.10 21.52 -18.35
CA ASN A 103 -17.12 21.87 -19.39
C ASN A 103 -16.67 23.32 -19.19
N TYR A 104 -15.38 23.60 -19.05
CA TYR A 104 -14.91 24.98 -18.99
C TYR A 104 -13.50 25.06 -19.54
N ASN A 105 -13.19 26.18 -20.18
CA ASN A 105 -11.88 26.45 -20.76
C ASN A 105 -11.20 27.56 -19.96
N CYS A 106 -9.90 27.42 -19.72
CA CYS A 106 -9.08 28.44 -19.10
C CYS A 106 -8.62 29.44 -20.15
N ILE A 107 -8.71 30.74 -19.86
CA ILE A 107 -8.21 31.81 -20.73
C ILE A 107 -6.68 31.92 -20.63
N GLU A 108 -6.11 31.59 -19.46
CA GLU A 108 -4.67 31.66 -19.23
C GLU A 108 -3.86 30.78 -20.20
N GLU A 109 -2.85 31.37 -20.83
CA GLU A 109 -2.02 30.73 -21.85
C GLU A 109 -0.93 29.84 -21.24
N ASP A 110 -0.45 30.17 -20.03
CA ASP A 110 0.55 29.36 -19.33
C ASP A 110 -0.06 28.04 -18.81
N LYS A 111 -0.04 27.04 -19.70
CA LYS A 111 -0.51 25.68 -19.41
C LYS A 111 0.18 25.06 -18.19
N LYS A 112 1.43 25.42 -17.87
CA LYS A 112 2.13 24.86 -16.71
C LYS A 112 1.52 25.38 -15.41
N LYS A 113 1.24 26.68 -15.32
CA LYS A 113 0.53 27.27 -14.17
C LYS A 113 -0.87 26.69 -14.03
N VAL A 114 -1.62 26.54 -15.12
CA VAL A 114 -2.95 25.93 -15.12
C VAL A 114 -2.89 24.47 -14.64
N ILE A 115 -1.91 23.68 -15.11
CA ILE A 115 -1.71 22.30 -14.64
C ILE A 115 -1.39 22.28 -13.14
N ASP A 116 -0.49 23.13 -12.67
CA ASP A 116 -0.09 23.20 -11.24
C ASP A 116 -1.27 23.61 -10.33
N SER A 117 -2.14 24.51 -10.80
CA SER A 117 -3.35 24.95 -10.09
C SER A 117 -4.37 23.81 -9.86
N ARG A 118 -4.23 22.67 -10.55
CA ARG A 118 -5.06 21.46 -10.41
C ARG A 118 -4.44 20.37 -9.54
N LEU A 119 -3.30 20.64 -8.89
CA LEU A 119 -2.53 19.65 -8.12
C LEU A 119 -2.53 19.99 -6.61
N SER A 120 -3.72 20.18 -6.03
CA SER A 120 -3.89 20.50 -4.60
C SER A 120 -3.73 19.27 -3.71
N PHE A 121 -4.60 18.27 -3.83
CA PHE A 121 -4.63 17.16 -2.86
C PHE A 121 -3.59 16.07 -3.17
N PHE A 122 -2.77 15.60 -2.21
CA PHE A 122 -2.45 16.22 -0.91
C PHE A 122 -1.07 16.89 -0.96
N SER A 123 -0.70 17.64 0.09
CA SER A 123 0.53 18.44 0.08
C SER A 123 1.79 17.56 0.10
N GLY A 124 2.46 17.46 -1.05
CA GLY A 124 3.76 16.79 -1.15
C GLY A 124 4.85 17.47 -0.33
N HIS A 125 4.91 18.80 -0.34
CA HIS A 125 5.90 19.58 0.43
C HIS A 125 5.83 19.24 1.92
N THR A 126 4.61 19.17 2.47
CA THR A 126 4.38 18.79 3.87
C THR A 126 4.75 17.33 4.12
N ALA A 127 4.37 16.42 3.22
CA ALA A 127 4.72 15.01 3.34
C ALA A 127 6.23 14.78 3.40
N TYR A 128 7.00 15.39 2.49
CA TYR A 128 8.46 15.32 2.49
C TYR A 128 9.07 15.93 3.75
N ALA A 129 8.64 17.13 4.14
CA ALA A 129 9.24 17.83 5.26
C ALA A 129 9.00 17.08 6.58
N ILE A 130 7.78 16.61 6.82
CA ILE A 130 7.43 15.84 8.03
C ILE A 130 8.09 14.45 8.02
N PHE A 131 8.14 13.77 6.88
CA PHE A 131 8.84 12.49 6.76
C PHE A 131 10.33 12.62 7.14
N ASN A 132 11.04 13.54 6.49
CA ASN A 132 12.48 13.70 6.74
C ASN A 132 12.73 14.17 8.18
N ALA A 133 11.93 15.12 8.69
CA ALA A 133 12.02 15.55 10.07
C ALA A 133 11.86 14.37 11.05
N LEU A 134 10.75 13.62 10.97
CA LEU A 134 10.48 12.53 11.90
C LEU A 134 11.48 11.38 11.77
N PHE A 135 11.84 10.99 10.56
CA PHE A 135 12.75 9.86 10.36
C PHE A 135 14.16 10.17 10.89
N ILE A 136 14.67 11.38 10.64
CA ILE A 136 15.94 11.87 11.19
C ILE A 136 15.91 11.84 12.72
N CYS A 137 14.81 12.32 13.34
CA CYS A 137 14.67 12.34 14.79
C CYS A 137 14.64 10.93 15.38
N ILE A 138 13.81 10.05 14.84
CA ILE A 138 13.68 8.66 15.32
C ILE A 138 15.01 7.93 15.15
N TYR A 139 15.68 8.10 14.01
CA TYR A 139 17.01 7.53 13.78
C TYR A 139 18.03 8.03 14.81
N GLY A 140 18.08 9.34 15.07
CA GLY A 140 18.97 9.93 16.07
C GLY A 140 18.76 9.35 17.46
N PHE A 141 17.50 9.17 17.88
CA PHE A 141 17.17 8.54 19.15
C PHE A 141 17.50 7.05 19.21
N MET A 142 17.27 6.28 18.13
CA MET A 142 17.62 4.87 18.09
C MET A 142 19.13 4.64 18.16
N ARG A 143 19.91 5.55 17.57
CA ARG A 143 21.37 5.38 17.43
C ARG A 143 22.17 5.86 18.64
N SER A 144 21.68 6.87 19.36
CA SER A 144 22.44 7.48 20.44
C SER A 144 22.39 6.65 21.72
N SER A 145 23.49 5.95 22.01
CA SER A 145 23.75 5.20 23.25
C SER A 145 23.63 6.07 24.52
N ASN A 146 23.46 5.38 25.66
CA ASN A 146 22.80 5.79 26.91
C ASN A 146 23.22 7.15 27.53
N ASP A 147 24.40 7.71 27.22
CA ASP A 147 24.82 9.02 27.76
C ASP A 147 25.62 9.92 26.80
N SER A 148 25.57 9.65 25.49
CA SER A 148 26.38 10.41 24.53
C SER A 148 25.75 11.74 24.08
N ILE A 149 26.60 12.72 23.76
CA ILE A 149 26.28 14.04 23.18
C ILE A 149 25.22 13.95 22.06
N GLY A 150 25.22 12.86 21.28
CA GLY A 150 24.24 12.61 20.22
C GLY A 150 22.78 12.65 20.69
N ARG A 151 22.46 12.14 21.89
CA ARG A 151 21.08 12.05 22.39
C ARG A 151 20.56 13.41 22.76
N LYS A 152 21.42 14.22 23.39
CA LYS A 152 21.13 15.63 23.74
C LYS A 152 20.89 16.42 22.46
N ILE A 153 21.75 16.27 21.45
CA ILE A 153 21.57 16.92 20.15
C ILE A 153 20.25 16.48 19.49
N SER A 154 19.96 15.17 19.47
CA SER A 154 18.70 14.64 18.92
C SER A 154 17.49 15.21 19.67
N LEU A 155 17.55 15.33 21.00
CA LEU A 155 16.48 15.89 21.83
C LEU A 155 16.18 17.36 21.50
N PHE A 156 17.21 18.19 21.31
CA PHE A 156 17.03 19.61 20.97
C PHE A 156 16.69 19.83 19.49
N LEU A 157 17.23 19.02 18.59
CA LEU A 157 17.00 19.15 17.15
C LEU A 157 15.61 18.65 16.74
N THR A 158 15.06 17.66 17.44
CA THR A 158 13.75 17.08 17.14
C THR A 158 12.62 18.10 17.06
N PRO A 159 12.35 18.93 18.09
CA PRO A 159 11.30 19.93 18.02
C PRO A 159 11.57 20.94 16.90
N PHE A 160 12.82 21.33 16.68
CA PHE A 160 13.18 22.26 15.62
C PHE A 160 12.83 21.72 14.22
N LEU A 161 13.19 20.47 13.91
CA LEU A 161 12.89 19.87 12.60
C LEU A 161 11.39 19.67 12.39
N ILE A 162 10.66 19.27 13.43
CA ILE A 162 9.20 19.14 13.36
C ILE A 162 8.56 20.51 13.14
N ILE A 163 9.01 21.55 13.85
CA ILE A 163 8.56 22.94 13.65
C ILE A 163 8.85 23.40 12.22
N CYS A 164 10.02 23.10 11.66
CA CYS A 164 10.34 23.41 10.26
C CYS A 164 9.37 22.69 9.29
N GLY A 165 9.06 21.41 9.54
CA GLY A 165 8.09 20.67 8.74
C GLY A 165 6.67 21.24 8.81
N ILE A 166 6.25 21.68 10.00
CA ILE A 166 4.97 22.37 10.21
C ILE A 166 4.98 23.73 9.51
N PHE A 167 6.07 24.49 9.61
CA PHE A 167 6.24 25.77 8.94
C PHE A 167 6.07 25.63 7.43
N VAL A 168 6.71 24.63 6.81
CA VAL A 168 6.49 24.30 5.39
C VAL A 168 5.00 24.06 5.11
N GLY A 169 4.31 23.29 5.95
CA GLY A 169 2.86 23.11 5.86
C GLY A 169 2.05 24.40 5.93
N VAL A 170 2.35 25.28 6.90
CA VAL A 170 1.69 26.58 7.06
C VAL A 170 1.93 27.46 5.82
N THR A 171 3.15 27.49 5.29
CA THR A 171 3.44 28.28 4.07
C THR A 171 2.57 27.84 2.90
N ARG A 172 2.28 26.55 2.76
CA ARG A 172 1.41 26.05 1.68
C ARG A 172 -0.03 26.56 1.76
N ILE A 173 -0.50 26.84 2.97
CA ILE A 173 -1.83 27.42 3.21
C ILE A 173 -1.79 28.92 2.93
N THR A 174 -0.81 29.64 3.49
CA THR A 174 -0.68 31.10 3.32
C THR A 174 -0.36 31.52 1.89
N ASP A 175 0.33 30.65 1.14
CA ASP A 175 0.65 30.80 -0.28
C ASP A 175 -0.54 30.42 -1.19
N ASN A 176 -1.70 30.06 -0.62
CA ASN A 176 -2.90 29.63 -1.35
C ASN A 176 -2.65 28.42 -2.29
N LYS A 177 -1.68 27.56 -1.95
CA LYS A 177 -1.31 26.39 -2.77
C LYS A 177 -2.05 25.13 -2.38
N HIS A 178 -2.51 25.03 -1.13
CA HIS A 178 -3.12 23.82 -0.59
C HIS A 178 -4.22 24.17 0.41
N HIS A 179 -5.27 23.35 0.44
CA HIS A 179 -6.27 23.40 1.50
C HIS A 179 -5.68 22.83 2.80
N LEU A 180 -6.24 23.23 3.95
CA LEU A 180 -5.80 22.70 5.25
C LEU A 180 -5.83 21.16 5.29
N SER A 181 -6.89 20.55 4.76
CA SER A 181 -7.01 19.08 4.70
C SER A 181 -5.91 18.43 3.86
N ASP A 182 -5.45 19.09 2.79
CA ASP A 182 -4.34 18.58 1.97
C ASP A 182 -3.03 18.55 2.77
N VAL A 183 -2.81 19.55 3.63
CA VAL A 183 -1.62 19.66 4.49
C VAL A 183 -1.67 18.65 5.62
N ILE A 184 -2.82 18.47 6.26
CA ILE A 184 -3.02 17.47 7.33
C ILE A 184 -2.77 16.06 6.80
N VAL A 185 -3.39 15.69 5.67
CA VAL A 185 -3.20 14.37 5.06
C VAL A 185 -1.74 14.17 4.62
N GLY A 186 -1.09 15.21 4.08
CA GLY A 186 0.32 15.16 3.74
C GLY A 186 1.22 14.90 4.95
N GLY A 187 1.00 15.61 6.06
CA GLY A 187 1.72 15.39 7.31
C GLY A 187 1.51 13.99 7.87
N ALA A 188 0.25 13.54 7.96
CA ALA A 188 -0.08 12.20 8.44
C ALA A 188 0.58 11.10 7.59
N TYR A 189 0.52 11.24 6.26
CA TYR A 189 1.15 10.29 5.34
C TYR A 189 2.67 10.27 5.52
N GLY A 190 3.34 11.42 5.57
CA GLY A 190 4.78 11.51 5.85
C GLY A 190 5.18 10.84 7.17
N SER A 191 4.39 11.03 8.23
CA SER A 191 4.58 10.38 9.53
C SER A 191 4.46 8.86 9.47
N ILE A 192 3.45 8.33 8.78
CA ILE A 192 3.26 6.89 8.62
C ILE A 192 4.47 6.26 7.93
N ILE A 193 4.96 6.87 6.83
CA ILE A 193 6.13 6.35 6.12
C ILE A 193 7.39 6.41 6.99
N ALA A 194 7.59 7.48 7.76
CA ALA A 194 8.71 7.60 8.68
C ALA A 194 8.68 6.48 9.75
N LEU A 195 7.52 6.23 10.37
CA LEU A 195 7.36 5.20 11.39
C LEU A 195 7.55 3.79 10.83
N CYS A 196 6.97 3.50 9.66
CA CYS A 196 7.13 2.20 8.99
C CYS A 196 8.60 1.93 8.65
N LEU A 197 9.31 2.89 8.05
CA LEU A 197 10.72 2.72 7.71
C LEU A 197 11.62 2.64 8.95
N ALA A 198 11.31 3.41 10.00
CA ALA A 198 12.06 3.32 11.25
C ALA A 198 11.89 1.95 11.92
N TYR A 199 10.69 1.37 11.88
CA TYR A 199 10.43 0.01 12.39
C TYR A 199 11.20 -1.06 11.60
N ILE A 200 11.17 -0.99 10.26
CA ILE A 200 11.93 -1.90 9.39
C ILE A 200 13.43 -1.78 9.70
N PHE A 201 13.93 -0.55 9.82
CA PHE A 201 15.33 -0.30 10.09
C PHE A 201 15.76 -0.79 11.49
N LYS A 202 14.92 -0.62 12.51
CA LYS A 202 15.18 -1.14 13.85
C LYS A 202 15.36 -2.66 13.83
N ASN A 203 14.48 -3.38 13.14
CA ASN A 203 14.57 -4.83 13.02
C ASN A 203 15.85 -5.24 12.27
N TYR A 204 16.22 -4.50 11.23
CA TYR A 204 17.46 -4.71 10.51
C TYR A 204 18.71 -4.49 11.37
N ILE A 205 18.75 -3.45 12.23
CA ILE A 205 19.88 -3.25 13.16
C ILE A 205 20.00 -4.46 14.10
N LYS A 206 18.88 -4.85 14.73
CA LYS A 206 18.86 -5.94 15.71
C LYS A 206 19.40 -7.25 15.11
N GLU A 207 18.95 -7.60 13.89
CA GLU A 207 19.44 -8.79 13.20
C GLU A 207 20.96 -8.76 12.96
N ASN A 208 21.53 -7.60 12.62
CA ASN A 208 22.99 -7.49 12.44
C ASN A 208 23.75 -7.52 13.77
N GLU A 209 23.21 -6.95 14.84
CA GLU A 209 23.82 -7.03 16.17
C GLU A 209 23.88 -8.48 16.67
N ASP A 210 22.80 -9.25 16.47
CA ASP A 210 22.73 -10.67 16.85
C ASP A 210 23.76 -11.51 16.05
N VAL A 211 23.92 -11.24 14.75
CA VAL A 211 24.93 -11.90 13.90
C VAL A 211 26.35 -11.56 14.34
N ILE A 212 26.65 -10.27 14.58
CA ILE A 212 27.99 -9.84 15.04
C ILE A 212 28.30 -10.41 16.43
N SER A 213 27.31 -10.50 17.32
CA SER A 213 27.47 -11.11 18.64
C SER A 213 27.80 -12.60 18.52
N CYS A 214 27.08 -13.33 17.66
CA CYS A 214 27.34 -14.75 17.40
C CYS A 214 28.73 -14.98 16.80
N GLU A 215 29.17 -14.15 15.83
CA GLU A 215 30.52 -14.22 15.26
C GLU A 215 31.61 -14.00 16.34
N LYS A 216 31.41 -13.02 17.23
CA LYS A 216 32.34 -12.77 18.35
C LYS A 216 32.40 -13.95 19.32
N GLU A 217 31.27 -14.59 19.64
CA GLU A 217 31.23 -15.79 20.47
C GLU A 217 31.95 -16.97 19.80
N ILE A 218 31.74 -17.20 18.50
CA ILE A 218 32.42 -18.26 17.74
C ILE A 218 33.95 -18.02 17.73
N ILE A 219 34.40 -16.79 17.47
CA ILE A 219 35.83 -16.44 17.47
C ILE A 219 36.43 -16.62 18.87
N LYS A 220 35.71 -16.21 19.93
CA LYS A 220 36.15 -16.43 21.30
C LYS A 220 36.30 -17.92 21.60
N HIS A 221 35.29 -18.73 21.26
CA HIS A 221 35.35 -20.18 21.43
C HIS A 221 36.53 -20.79 20.68
N LEU A 222 36.76 -20.43 19.41
CA LEU A 222 37.91 -20.90 18.63
C LEU A 222 39.25 -20.52 19.29
N ASN A 223 39.38 -19.28 19.78
CA ASN A 223 40.58 -18.81 20.47
C ASN A 223 40.79 -19.46 21.83
N ASP A 224 39.74 -19.94 22.50
CA ASP A 224 39.84 -20.66 23.78
C ASP A 224 40.22 -22.14 23.55
N THR A 225 39.87 -22.75 22.40
CA THR A 225 40.29 -24.12 22.03
C THR A 225 41.71 -24.19 21.46
N LEU A 226 42.17 -23.16 20.76
CA LEU A 226 43.50 -23.12 20.09
C LEU A 226 44.72 -23.26 21.02
N PRO A 227 44.76 -22.74 22.26
CA PRO A 227 45.90 -22.91 23.17
C PRO A 227 46.16 -24.37 23.54
N ILE A 228 45.15 -25.24 23.43
CA ILE A 228 45.26 -26.67 23.79
C ILE A 228 46.02 -27.46 22.70
N ILE A 229 46.16 -26.92 21.49
CA ILE A 229 46.87 -27.60 20.39
C ILE A 229 48.37 -27.22 20.35
N SER A 230 48.79 -26.21 21.12
CA SER A 230 50.18 -25.74 21.13
C SER A 230 51.19 -26.65 21.85
N THR A 231 50.79 -27.81 22.38
CA THR A 231 51.71 -28.82 22.92
C THR A 231 52.09 -29.93 21.94
N ASN A 232 51.57 -29.93 20.71
CA ASN A 232 52.08 -30.81 19.66
C ASN A 232 52.85 -29.99 18.63
N GLU A 233 54.16 -29.99 18.81
CA GLU A 233 55.16 -29.39 17.93
C GLU A 233 54.97 -29.77 16.46
N ASN A 234 55.28 -28.81 15.59
CA ASN A 234 55.63 -28.94 14.17
C ASN A 234 54.50 -29.11 13.14
N ILE A 235 53.62 -28.11 12.97
CA ILE A 235 53.05 -27.83 11.62
C ILE A 235 52.93 -26.32 11.40
N GLU A 236 53.59 -25.84 10.34
CA GLU A 236 53.70 -24.44 9.92
C GLU A 236 52.35 -23.79 9.62
N THR A 237 52.16 -22.62 10.23
CA THR A 237 50.93 -21.83 10.30
C THR A 237 50.77 -20.87 9.13
N LYS A 238 50.44 -21.35 7.93
CA LYS A 238 49.89 -20.49 6.85
C LYS A 238 48.95 -21.28 5.94
N SER A 239 47.65 -21.36 6.26
CA SER A 239 46.51 -21.48 5.29
C SER A 239 45.21 -21.98 5.96
N TYR A 240 44.78 -21.40 7.09
CA TYR A 240 43.52 -21.79 7.74
C TYR A 240 42.32 -20.89 7.43
N HIS A 241 42.53 -19.70 6.84
CA HIS A 241 41.43 -18.77 6.62
C HIS A 241 40.54 -19.14 5.41
N HIS A 242 41.02 -19.97 4.48
CA HIS A 242 40.30 -20.23 3.23
C HIS A 242 39.43 -21.50 3.22
N ILE A 243 39.66 -22.42 4.17
CA ILE A 243 39.02 -23.75 4.17
C ILE A 243 37.58 -23.70 4.70
N ASN A 244 37.31 -22.88 5.72
CA ASN A 244 35.98 -22.87 6.35
C ASN A 244 34.90 -22.15 5.54
N LYS A 245 35.26 -21.26 4.60
CA LYS A 245 34.25 -20.63 3.74
C LYS A 245 33.67 -21.61 2.72
N LYS A 246 34.47 -22.61 2.30
CA LYS A 246 34.05 -23.55 1.25
C LYS A 246 33.21 -24.72 1.79
N MET A 247 33.49 -25.20 3.00
CA MET A 247 32.68 -26.28 3.60
C MET A 247 31.26 -25.83 4.01
N ILE A 248 31.05 -24.54 4.30
CA ILE A 248 29.72 -24.05 4.68
C ILE A 248 28.83 -23.78 3.46
N GLU A 249 29.41 -23.47 2.30
CA GLU A 249 28.64 -23.24 1.06
C GLU A 249 28.22 -24.55 0.36
N GLU A 250 28.89 -25.69 0.61
CA GLU A 250 28.58 -26.96 -0.09
C GLU A 250 27.55 -27.85 0.61
N GLN A 251 27.24 -27.66 1.90
CA GLN A 251 26.26 -28.52 2.62
C GLN A 251 24.79 -28.08 2.53
N VAL A 252 24.45 -27.04 1.76
CA VAL A 252 23.05 -26.56 1.66
C VAL A 252 22.35 -27.00 0.36
N ASP A 253 23.05 -27.52 -0.63
CA ASP A 253 22.48 -27.77 -1.97
C ASP A 253 22.12 -29.23 -2.30
N SER A 254 22.08 -30.15 -1.33
CA SER A 254 21.71 -31.56 -1.57
C SER A 254 20.50 -32.03 -0.79
N ASN A 255 19.35 -31.35 -0.92
CA ASN A 255 18.06 -31.93 -0.53
C ASN A 255 17.25 -32.30 -1.78
N ASN A 256 17.46 -33.56 -2.16
CA ASN A 256 16.68 -34.43 -3.04
C ASN A 256 15.41 -33.85 -3.69
N TYR A 257 15.51 -33.57 -4.99
CA TYR A 257 14.36 -33.46 -5.89
C TYR A 257 13.87 -34.86 -6.26
N GLY A 258 13.04 -35.45 -5.39
CA GLY A 258 12.29 -36.68 -5.68
C GLY A 258 11.06 -36.36 -6.56
N THR A 259 11.07 -36.86 -7.78
CA THR A 259 9.96 -36.81 -8.75
C THR A 259 8.80 -37.70 -8.30
N MET A 260 7.77 -37.13 -7.68
CA MET A 260 6.48 -37.82 -7.48
C MET A 260 5.51 -37.49 -8.62
N THR A 261 5.48 -38.36 -9.62
CA THR A 261 4.48 -38.39 -10.70
C THR A 261 3.52 -39.56 -10.46
N SER A 262 2.30 -39.33 -9.94
CA SER A 262 1.09 -40.16 -10.26
C SER A 262 -0.21 -39.80 -9.49
N ARG A 263 -0.42 -38.54 -9.04
CA ARG A 263 -1.70 -38.19 -8.36
C ARG A 263 -2.32 -36.84 -8.78
N THR A 264 -1.94 -36.31 -9.94
CA THR A 264 -2.36 -34.97 -10.39
C THR A 264 -3.63 -34.91 -11.23
N THR A 265 -4.12 -36.02 -11.81
CA THR A 265 -5.23 -35.94 -12.78
C THR A 265 -6.60 -35.63 -12.15
N GLU A 266 -6.91 -36.12 -10.95
CA GLU A 266 -8.21 -35.82 -10.32
C GLU A 266 -8.28 -34.38 -9.77
N ASN A 267 -7.17 -33.85 -9.25
CA ASN A 267 -7.11 -32.49 -8.72
C ASN A 267 -7.18 -31.42 -9.82
N GLU A 268 -6.63 -31.69 -11.01
CA GLU A 268 -6.69 -30.74 -12.12
C GLU A 268 -8.11 -30.57 -12.67
N ILE A 269 -8.89 -31.65 -12.76
CA ILE A 269 -10.29 -31.59 -13.20
C ILE A 269 -11.15 -30.83 -12.18
N PHE A 270 -10.96 -31.09 -10.88
CA PHE A 270 -11.68 -30.37 -9.84
C PHE A 270 -11.33 -28.87 -9.83
N THR A 271 -10.05 -28.53 -10.03
CA THR A 271 -9.60 -27.13 -10.13
C THR A 271 -10.21 -26.43 -11.35
N TYR A 272 -10.25 -27.11 -12.50
CA TYR A 272 -10.83 -26.56 -13.73
C TYR A 272 -12.36 -26.36 -13.64
N ILE A 273 -13.08 -27.27 -12.98
CA ILE A 273 -14.54 -27.18 -12.79
C ILE A 273 -14.91 -26.05 -11.83
N VAL A 274 -14.14 -25.85 -10.75
CA VAL A 274 -14.34 -24.75 -9.79
C VAL A 274 -14.06 -23.40 -10.46
N GLU A 275 -12.96 -23.28 -11.22
CA GLU A 275 -12.58 -22.01 -11.87
C GLU A 275 -13.60 -21.48 -12.89
N LYS A 276 -14.24 -22.36 -13.68
CA LYS A 276 -15.20 -21.92 -14.72
C LYS A 276 -16.64 -21.75 -14.22
N ASN A 277 -17.12 -22.58 -13.29
CA ASN A 277 -18.50 -22.48 -12.83
C ASN A 277 -18.75 -21.25 -11.96
N ASP A 278 -17.76 -20.82 -11.18
CA ASP A 278 -17.92 -19.69 -10.29
C ASP A 278 -18.09 -18.35 -11.03
N VAL A 279 -17.45 -18.19 -12.20
CA VAL A 279 -17.60 -16.99 -13.05
C VAL A 279 -19.01 -16.89 -13.63
N ILE A 280 -19.59 -18.03 -14.05
CA ILE A 280 -20.96 -18.08 -14.56
C ILE A 280 -21.94 -17.76 -13.44
N LEU A 281 -21.74 -18.31 -12.24
CA LEU A 281 -22.56 -18.03 -11.07
C LEU A 281 -22.52 -16.53 -10.70
N PHE A 282 -21.33 -15.92 -10.75
CA PHE A 282 -21.13 -14.47 -10.57
C PHE A 282 -21.92 -13.63 -11.60
N LEU A 283 -21.84 -13.95 -12.88
CA LEU A 283 -22.56 -13.22 -13.94
C LEU A 283 -24.08 -13.37 -13.79
N LEU A 284 -24.58 -14.54 -13.38
CA LEU A 284 -26.00 -14.79 -13.14
C LEU A 284 -26.53 -14.00 -11.93
N PHE A 285 -25.77 -13.92 -10.83
CA PHE A 285 -26.19 -13.19 -9.63
C PHE A 285 -26.24 -11.67 -9.82
N GLN A 286 -25.25 -11.11 -10.52
CA GLN A 286 -25.24 -9.67 -10.82
C GLN A 286 -26.41 -9.27 -11.74
N LEU A 287 -27.00 -10.20 -12.49
CA LEU A 287 -28.19 -9.92 -13.29
C LEU A 287 -29.49 -10.04 -12.49
N TRP A 288 -29.61 -10.93 -11.50
CA TRP A 288 -30.91 -11.27 -10.89
C TRP A 288 -31.29 -10.52 -9.61
N ILE A 289 -30.34 -9.99 -8.82
CA ILE A 289 -30.67 -9.35 -7.53
C ILE A 289 -30.95 -7.84 -7.69
N GLU A 290 -32.21 -7.47 -7.87
CA GLU A 290 -32.62 -6.07 -7.91
C GLU A 290 -32.35 -5.34 -6.58
N PRO A 291 -31.94 -4.07 -6.62
CA PRO A 291 -31.67 -3.30 -5.42
C PRO A 291 -32.95 -2.86 -4.70
N THR A 292 -32.95 -2.93 -3.38
CA THR A 292 -34.03 -2.39 -2.56
C THR A 292 -34.09 -0.87 -2.72
N LYS A 293 -35.26 -0.37 -3.10
CA LYS A 293 -35.51 1.06 -3.28
C LYS A 293 -35.52 1.77 -1.93
N ARG A 294 -34.50 2.59 -1.68
CA ARG A 294 -34.38 3.43 -0.48
C ARG A 294 -34.71 4.88 -0.81
N GLY A 295 -35.24 5.61 0.17
CA GLY A 295 -35.38 7.06 0.07
C GLY A 295 -34.09 7.85 0.26
N PHE A 296 -34.14 9.14 -0.08
CA PHE A 296 -33.05 10.09 0.12
C PHE A 296 -33.58 11.41 0.67
N PHE A 297 -32.71 12.18 1.32
CA PHE A 297 -33.04 13.55 1.73
C PHE A 297 -32.87 14.49 0.54
N CYS A 298 -33.85 15.37 0.36
CA CYS A 298 -33.88 16.37 -0.70
C CYS A 298 -32.59 17.20 -0.82
N ASN A 299 -32.04 17.63 0.31
CA ASN A 299 -30.85 18.49 0.42
C ASN A 299 -29.55 17.71 0.66
N ASP A 300 -29.51 16.40 0.39
CA ASP A 300 -28.29 15.61 0.55
C ASP A 300 -27.29 15.95 -0.57
N GLU A 301 -26.28 16.76 -0.22
CA GLU A 301 -25.19 17.13 -1.13
C GLU A 301 -24.25 15.97 -1.44
N THR A 302 -24.22 14.93 -0.59
CA THR A 302 -23.28 13.82 -0.74
C THR A 302 -23.60 12.90 -1.92
N ILE A 303 -24.80 13.01 -2.50
CA ILE A 303 -25.31 12.18 -3.60
C ILE A 303 -25.60 12.97 -4.89
N ARG A 304 -25.11 14.21 -4.99
CA ARG A 304 -25.32 15.15 -6.12
C ARG A 304 -24.19 15.20 -7.13
N TYR A 305 -23.09 14.47 -6.91
CA TYR A 305 -21.92 14.56 -7.77
C TYR A 305 -22.23 14.08 -9.19
N PRO A 306 -21.59 14.65 -10.22
CA PRO A 306 -21.80 14.18 -11.58
C PRO A 306 -21.21 12.78 -11.76
N PHE A 307 -21.91 11.93 -12.52
CA PHE A 307 -21.40 10.61 -12.88
C PHE A 307 -20.09 10.73 -13.64
N LYS A 308 -19.13 9.90 -13.26
CA LYS A 308 -17.82 9.76 -13.91
C LYS A 308 -17.59 8.29 -14.21
N GLN A 309 -16.77 8.00 -15.21
CA GLN A 309 -16.32 6.63 -15.47
C GLN A 309 -15.21 6.23 -14.51
N ASP A 310 -15.10 4.93 -14.24
CA ASP A 310 -14.03 4.34 -13.44
C ASP A 310 -12.64 4.63 -14.05
N THR A 311 -11.71 5.14 -13.24
CA THR A 311 -10.31 5.26 -13.66
C THR A 311 -9.62 3.89 -13.76
N VAL A 312 -9.97 2.97 -12.85
CA VAL A 312 -9.53 1.56 -12.85
C VAL A 312 -10.75 0.69 -13.04
N THR A 313 -10.86 0.03 -14.19
CA THR A 313 -12.03 -0.79 -14.53
C THR A 313 -12.02 -2.12 -13.78
N PRO A 314 -13.19 -2.76 -13.55
CA PRO A 314 -13.27 -4.10 -12.97
C PRO A 314 -12.38 -5.12 -13.70
N ASN A 315 -12.33 -5.04 -15.03
CA ASN A 315 -11.52 -5.95 -15.85
C ASN A 315 -10.02 -5.83 -15.54
N ALA A 316 -9.51 -4.62 -15.28
CA ALA A 316 -8.12 -4.42 -14.89
C ALA A 316 -7.81 -5.08 -13.53
N LEU A 317 -8.79 -5.15 -12.61
CA LEU A 317 -8.63 -5.80 -11.31
C LEU A 317 -8.79 -7.33 -11.37
N ILE A 318 -9.66 -7.84 -12.25
CA ILE A 318 -9.84 -9.29 -12.43
C ILE A 318 -8.52 -9.94 -12.88
N ILE A 319 -7.73 -9.24 -13.70
CA ILE A 319 -6.39 -9.68 -14.11
C ILE A 319 -5.47 -9.94 -12.90
N PHE A 320 -5.70 -9.30 -11.74
CA PHE A 320 -4.80 -9.38 -10.58
C PHE A 320 -5.18 -10.33 -9.44
N SER A 321 -6.36 -10.99 -9.43
CA SER A 321 -6.66 -12.03 -8.41
C SER A 321 -7.94 -12.84 -8.67
N VAL A 322 -7.98 -13.68 -9.70
CA VAL A 322 -9.23 -14.33 -10.16
C VAL A 322 -9.97 -15.15 -9.08
N LEU A 323 -9.29 -15.98 -8.28
CA LEU A 323 -9.98 -16.94 -7.39
C LEU A 323 -10.60 -16.33 -6.12
N PRO A 324 -9.89 -15.47 -5.35
CA PRO A 324 -10.41 -14.95 -4.08
C PRO A 324 -11.48 -13.86 -4.25
N ASN A 325 -11.52 -13.22 -5.43
CA ASN A 325 -12.53 -12.22 -5.79
C ASN A 325 -13.94 -12.78 -5.70
N ILE A 326 -14.13 -14.04 -6.11
CA ILE A 326 -15.43 -14.71 -6.14
C ILE A 326 -16.00 -14.79 -4.72
N LEU A 327 -15.23 -15.32 -3.77
CA LEU A 327 -15.66 -15.46 -2.37
C LEU A 327 -15.94 -14.11 -1.70
N MET A 328 -15.13 -13.10 -1.98
CA MET A 328 -15.32 -11.75 -1.43
C MET A 328 -16.58 -11.09 -1.98
N VAL A 329 -16.85 -11.24 -3.28
CA VAL A 329 -18.07 -10.71 -3.91
C VAL A 329 -19.31 -11.38 -3.32
N PHE A 330 -19.31 -12.72 -3.17
CA PHE A 330 -20.40 -13.43 -2.51
C PHE A 330 -20.67 -12.90 -1.09
N TYR A 331 -19.62 -12.62 -0.31
CA TYR A 331 -19.76 -12.05 1.02
C TYR A 331 -20.34 -10.63 0.99
N GLY A 332 -19.89 -9.81 0.04
CA GLY A 332 -20.39 -8.44 -0.16
C GLY A 332 -21.88 -8.41 -0.47
N GLU A 333 -22.34 -9.20 -1.45
CA GLU A 333 -23.73 -9.12 -1.91
C GLU A 333 -24.75 -9.61 -0.89
N LYS A 334 -24.43 -10.65 -0.09
CA LYS A 334 -25.35 -11.12 0.97
C LYS A 334 -25.57 -10.04 2.05
N ARG A 335 -24.56 -9.21 2.34
CA ARG A 335 -24.65 -8.14 3.32
C ARG A 335 -25.28 -6.86 2.76
N ASN A 336 -25.20 -6.66 1.45
CA ASN A 336 -25.79 -5.52 0.75
C ASN A 336 -27.31 -5.44 0.92
N ALA A 337 -28.02 -6.52 1.28
CA ALA A 337 -29.47 -6.45 1.53
C ALA A 337 -29.88 -5.55 2.71
N LEU A 338 -29.04 -5.38 3.75
CA LEU A 338 -29.47 -4.73 5.00
C LEU A 338 -29.18 -3.22 5.10
N ASN A 339 -28.05 -2.70 4.58
CA ASN A 339 -27.61 -1.31 4.86
C ASN A 339 -27.20 -0.52 3.60
N ARG A 340 -28.05 -0.46 2.56
CA ARG A 340 -27.70 0.22 1.29
C ARG A 340 -27.64 1.75 1.43
N ARG A 341 -26.51 2.33 1.05
CA ARG A 341 -26.27 3.78 0.87
C ARG A 341 -26.10 4.07 -0.62
N HIS A 342 -26.62 5.20 -1.07
CA HIS A 342 -26.51 5.65 -2.46
C HIS A 342 -25.07 6.09 -2.78
N ARG A 343 -24.61 5.81 -3.99
CA ARG A 343 -23.31 6.33 -4.47
C ARG A 343 -23.37 7.85 -4.58
N PRO A 344 -22.23 8.55 -4.47
CA PRO A 344 -22.21 9.99 -4.60
C PRO A 344 -22.79 10.57 -5.89
N TYR A 345 -22.88 9.79 -6.98
CA TYR A 345 -23.49 10.23 -8.24
C TYR A 345 -24.96 9.83 -8.47
N PHE A 346 -25.64 9.31 -7.44
CA PHE A 346 -26.98 8.73 -7.58
C PHE A 346 -28.00 9.69 -8.22
N LEU A 347 -28.05 10.95 -7.82
CA LEU A 347 -29.06 11.89 -8.34
C LEU A 347 -28.82 12.27 -9.82
N ASP A 348 -27.56 12.30 -10.28
CA ASP A 348 -27.22 12.59 -11.69
C ASP A 348 -27.68 11.44 -12.62
N VAL A 349 -27.65 10.19 -12.14
CA VAL A 349 -28.03 8.99 -12.92
C VAL A 349 -29.52 8.68 -12.81
N CYS A 350 -30.08 8.63 -11.59
CA CYS A 350 -31.49 8.29 -11.38
C CYS A 350 -32.43 9.40 -11.87
N LYS A 351 -32.06 10.67 -11.70
CA LYS A 351 -32.89 11.85 -12.04
C LYS A 351 -34.33 11.67 -11.56
N PRO A 352 -34.57 11.65 -10.23
CA PRO A 352 -35.88 11.35 -9.70
C PRO A 352 -36.90 12.44 -10.11
N ASP A 353 -38.10 12.00 -10.49
CA ASP A 353 -39.25 12.83 -10.90
C ASP A 353 -39.57 13.96 -9.92
N VAL A 354 -39.50 13.68 -8.62
CA VAL A 354 -39.77 14.65 -7.53
C VAL A 354 -38.87 15.89 -7.56
N LEU A 355 -37.66 15.81 -8.12
CA LEU A 355 -36.77 16.98 -8.23
C LEU A 355 -37.19 17.93 -9.37
N LYS A 356 -37.93 17.45 -10.37
CA LYS A 356 -38.42 18.29 -11.47
C LYS A 356 -39.62 19.13 -11.06
N ASN A 357 -40.47 18.59 -10.18
CA ASN A 357 -41.75 19.21 -9.85
C ASN A 357 -41.64 20.29 -8.74
N ALA A 358 -40.43 20.69 -8.35
CA ALA A 358 -40.16 21.69 -7.29
C ALA A 358 -40.84 21.38 -5.93
N THR A 359 -41.39 20.19 -5.74
CA THR A 359 -41.97 19.73 -4.47
C THR A 359 -40.92 19.45 -3.41
N CYS A 360 -39.65 19.44 -3.81
CA CYS A 360 -38.49 19.24 -2.96
C CYS A 360 -38.01 20.59 -2.40
N SER A 361 -38.88 21.20 -1.59
CA SER A 361 -38.49 22.21 -0.60
C SER A 361 -38.32 21.45 0.72
N ASP A 362 -37.28 21.77 1.49
CA ASP A 362 -37.06 21.24 2.85
C ASP A 362 -36.38 19.86 3.00
N TYR A 363 -35.95 19.60 4.24
CA TYR A 363 -35.25 18.41 4.78
C TYR A 363 -36.08 17.11 4.71
N ASN A 364 -36.98 17.00 3.74
CA ASN A 364 -37.91 15.89 3.61
C ASN A 364 -37.20 14.64 3.08
N TYR A 365 -37.49 13.50 3.71
CA TYR A 365 -37.01 12.19 3.28
C TYR A 365 -38.02 11.54 2.33
N ILE A 366 -37.62 11.34 1.07
CA ILE A 366 -38.51 10.88 0.01
C ILE A 366 -38.32 9.38 -0.22
N LEU A 367 -39.31 8.57 0.13
CA LEU A 367 -39.34 7.13 -0.15
C LEU A 367 -39.90 6.79 -1.54
N ASN A 368 -40.90 7.56 -1.99
CA ASN A 368 -41.62 7.32 -3.24
C ASN A 368 -41.15 8.28 -4.33
N TYR A 369 -40.32 7.78 -5.24
CA TYR A 369 -39.84 8.49 -6.43
C TYR A 369 -39.72 7.54 -7.62
N THR A 370 -39.77 8.04 -8.84
CA THR A 370 -39.45 7.26 -10.04
C THR A 370 -38.20 7.81 -10.70
N CYS A 371 -37.25 6.93 -11.03
CA CYS A 371 -36.04 7.35 -11.75
C CYS A 371 -36.43 7.59 -13.22
N THR A 372 -36.11 8.78 -13.73
CA THR A 372 -36.35 9.13 -15.15
C THR A 372 -35.13 8.88 -16.03
N GLY A 373 -34.03 8.35 -15.46
CA GLY A 373 -32.84 7.95 -16.21
C GLY A 373 -33.10 6.81 -17.19
N THR A 374 -32.36 6.79 -18.30
CA THR A 374 -32.53 5.82 -19.39
C THR A 374 -31.75 4.52 -19.18
N ASN A 375 -30.60 4.58 -18.51
CA ASN A 375 -29.72 3.43 -18.33
C ASN A 375 -30.03 2.69 -17.02
N LEU A 376 -30.88 1.67 -17.10
CA LEU A 376 -31.32 0.85 -15.96
C LEU A 376 -30.15 0.19 -15.21
N GLY A 377 -29.11 -0.25 -15.93
CA GLY A 377 -27.92 -0.87 -15.31
C GLY A 377 -27.14 0.12 -14.43
N LEU A 378 -26.91 1.34 -14.93
CA LEU A 378 -26.27 2.41 -14.16
C LEU A 378 -27.14 2.88 -12.99
N ILE A 379 -28.48 2.94 -13.16
CA ILE A 379 -29.40 3.27 -12.06
C ILE A 379 -29.27 2.23 -10.95
N ARG A 380 -29.29 0.94 -11.30
CA ARG A 380 -29.08 -0.16 -10.34
C ARG A 380 -27.74 -0.04 -9.64
N GLU A 381 -26.66 0.20 -10.37
CA GLU A 381 -25.33 0.37 -9.79
C GLU A 381 -25.21 1.60 -8.88
N SER A 382 -25.84 2.71 -9.25
CA SER A 382 -25.82 3.97 -8.48
C SER A 382 -26.44 3.83 -7.08
N SER A 383 -27.24 2.78 -6.85
CA SER A 383 -27.81 2.46 -5.54
C SER A 383 -26.89 1.64 -4.61
N LEU A 384 -25.68 1.27 -5.07
CA LEU A 384 -24.78 0.34 -4.40
C LEU A 384 -23.46 1.03 -3.99
N SER A 385 -23.36 1.61 -2.78
CA SER A 385 -22.10 2.23 -2.33
C SER A 385 -21.25 1.37 -1.37
N PHE A 386 -21.84 0.59 -0.45
CA PHE A 386 -21.09 -0.02 0.65
C PHE A 386 -21.00 -1.55 0.54
N PRO A 387 -19.83 -2.19 0.82
CA PRO A 387 -18.48 -1.61 0.88
C PRO A 387 -17.85 -1.48 -0.53
N SER A 388 -16.69 -0.84 -0.64
CA SER A 388 -15.97 -0.76 -1.92
C SER A 388 -15.28 -2.08 -2.30
N GLY A 389 -15.89 -2.81 -3.24
CA GLY A 389 -15.32 -4.07 -3.77
C GLY A 389 -13.95 -3.88 -4.46
N HIS A 390 -13.78 -2.81 -5.23
CA HIS A 390 -12.51 -2.49 -5.90
C HIS A 390 -11.36 -2.31 -4.90
N SER A 391 -11.63 -1.62 -3.79
CA SER A 391 -10.64 -1.41 -2.73
C SER A 391 -10.32 -2.70 -2.00
N ALA A 392 -11.35 -3.51 -1.69
CA ALA A 392 -11.19 -4.80 -1.05
C ALA A 392 -10.31 -5.76 -1.86
N ILE A 393 -10.57 -5.88 -3.16
CA ILE A 393 -9.80 -6.73 -4.08
C ILE A 393 -8.35 -6.24 -4.18
N ALA A 394 -8.15 -4.94 -4.37
CA ALA A 394 -6.82 -4.38 -4.53
C ALA A 394 -5.95 -4.58 -3.29
N PHE A 395 -6.49 -4.36 -2.09
CA PHE A 395 -5.77 -4.57 -0.84
C PHE A 395 -5.62 -6.04 -0.45
N TYR A 396 -6.56 -6.90 -0.84
CA TYR A 396 -6.37 -8.36 -0.77
C TYR A 396 -5.13 -8.78 -1.56
N ALA A 397 -5.07 -8.42 -2.84
CA ALA A 397 -3.98 -8.79 -3.73
C ALA A 397 -2.64 -8.20 -3.26
N ALA A 398 -2.62 -6.92 -2.87
CA ALA A 398 -1.42 -6.26 -2.36
C ALA A 398 -0.92 -6.88 -1.05
N THR A 399 -1.80 -7.25 -0.12
CA THR A 399 -1.41 -7.90 1.14
C THR A 399 -0.82 -9.28 0.89
N PHE A 400 -1.47 -10.09 0.06
CA PHE A 400 -0.97 -11.41 -0.29
C PHE A 400 0.39 -11.32 -1.01
N PHE A 401 0.50 -10.43 -1.99
CA PHE A 401 1.75 -10.17 -2.72
C PHE A 401 2.87 -9.69 -1.80
N TYR A 402 2.57 -8.76 -0.89
CA TYR A 402 3.53 -8.24 0.07
C TYR A 402 4.14 -9.35 0.93
N LEU A 403 3.28 -10.18 1.52
CA LEU A 403 3.69 -11.29 2.38
C LEU A 403 4.43 -12.37 1.59
N TYR A 404 3.97 -12.66 0.37
CA TYR A 404 4.63 -13.61 -0.52
C TYR A 404 6.07 -13.20 -0.84
N ILE A 405 6.29 -11.94 -1.23
CA ILE A 405 7.63 -11.40 -1.49
C ILE A 405 8.47 -11.46 -0.21
N GLN A 406 7.90 -11.09 0.94
CA GLN A 406 8.60 -11.12 2.23
C GLN A 406 9.18 -12.51 2.53
N ASN A 407 8.40 -13.57 2.33
CA ASN A 407 8.80 -14.94 2.63
C ASN A 407 9.74 -15.56 1.57
N ARG A 408 9.78 -15.01 0.35
CA ARG A 408 10.69 -15.46 -0.72
C ARG A 408 11.98 -14.65 -0.82
N THR A 409 12.14 -13.62 0.02
CA THR A 409 13.30 -12.71 -0.03
C THR A 409 14.65 -13.38 0.10
N PHE A 410 14.74 -14.58 0.70
CA PHE A 410 16.01 -15.31 0.86
C PHE A 410 16.80 -15.39 -0.46
N PHE A 411 16.13 -15.75 -1.57
CA PHE A 411 16.76 -15.84 -2.89
C PHE A 411 17.09 -14.46 -3.50
N MET A 412 16.32 -13.42 -3.15
CA MET A 412 16.44 -12.06 -3.69
C MET A 412 17.40 -11.17 -2.90
N ARG A 413 18.01 -11.66 -1.82
CA ARG A 413 18.90 -10.88 -0.93
C ARG A 413 20.09 -10.24 -1.65
N LYS A 414 20.51 -10.78 -2.80
CA LYS A 414 21.56 -10.17 -3.65
C LYS A 414 21.17 -8.75 -4.12
N PHE A 415 19.88 -8.46 -4.26
CA PHE A 415 19.34 -7.16 -4.60
C PHE A 415 18.57 -6.59 -3.41
N TYR A 416 19.28 -6.02 -2.43
CA TYR A 416 18.72 -5.55 -1.16
C TYR A 416 17.46 -4.67 -1.28
N LEU A 417 17.32 -3.90 -2.36
CA LEU A 417 16.21 -2.96 -2.56
C LEU A 417 15.03 -3.54 -3.34
N LEU A 418 15.22 -4.64 -4.08
CA LEU A 418 14.22 -5.13 -5.01
C LEU A 418 12.95 -5.65 -4.29
N PRO A 419 13.03 -6.45 -3.22
CA PRO A 419 11.83 -6.90 -2.52
C PRO A 419 10.99 -5.74 -1.97
N SER A 420 11.64 -4.77 -1.33
CA SER A 420 10.97 -3.59 -0.80
C SER A 420 10.34 -2.77 -1.92
N ALA A 421 11.06 -2.53 -3.02
CA ALA A 421 10.52 -1.81 -4.17
C ALA A 421 9.26 -2.49 -4.75
N LEU A 422 9.26 -3.81 -4.87
CA LEU A 422 8.10 -4.58 -5.34
C LEU A 422 6.93 -4.47 -4.36
N GLN A 423 7.17 -4.72 -3.08
CA GLN A 423 6.18 -4.59 -2.00
C GLN A 423 5.54 -3.19 -2.00
N PHE A 424 6.35 -2.15 -2.10
CA PHE A 424 5.91 -0.76 -2.17
C PHE A 424 5.08 -0.47 -3.42
N THR A 425 5.47 -1.04 -4.57
CA THR A 425 4.72 -0.89 -5.82
C THR A 425 3.32 -1.50 -5.70
N GLY A 426 3.20 -2.71 -5.12
CA GLY A 426 1.91 -3.37 -4.89
C GLY A 426 0.97 -2.54 -3.98
N ILE A 427 1.49 -2.04 -2.86
CA ILE A 427 0.71 -1.17 -1.94
C ILE A 427 0.31 0.15 -2.62
N SER A 428 1.21 0.75 -3.41
CA SER A 428 0.93 2.00 -4.12
C SER A 428 -0.18 1.84 -5.15
N LEU A 429 -0.18 0.73 -5.91
CA LEU A 429 -1.23 0.40 -6.87
C LEU A 429 -2.59 0.15 -6.19
N ALA A 430 -2.59 -0.53 -5.04
CA ALA A 430 -3.82 -0.72 -4.26
C ALA A 430 -4.36 0.60 -3.70
N THR A 431 -3.47 1.45 -3.18
CA THR A 431 -3.82 2.79 -2.69
C THR A 431 -4.37 3.66 -3.82
N PHE A 432 -3.74 3.63 -5.00
CA PHE A 432 -4.21 4.33 -6.20
C PHE A 432 -5.62 3.90 -6.58
N THR A 433 -5.88 2.58 -6.62
CA THR A 433 -7.21 2.03 -6.91
C THR A 433 -8.24 2.49 -5.88
N ALA A 434 -7.94 2.38 -4.58
CA ALA A 434 -8.86 2.77 -3.52
C ALA A 434 -9.17 4.28 -3.55
N VAL A 435 -8.14 5.11 -3.70
CA VAL A 435 -8.31 6.57 -3.80
C VAL A 435 -9.11 6.94 -5.06
N SER A 436 -8.91 6.23 -6.18
CA SER A 436 -9.67 6.50 -7.41
C SER A 436 -11.17 6.42 -7.17
N ARG A 437 -11.64 5.45 -6.37
CA ARG A 437 -13.07 5.28 -6.08
C ARG A 437 -13.72 6.45 -5.38
N ILE A 438 -12.98 7.16 -4.53
CA ILE A 438 -13.46 8.35 -3.83
C ILE A 438 -13.61 9.50 -4.82
N PHE A 439 -12.58 9.76 -5.63
CA PHE A 439 -12.55 10.92 -6.53
C PHE A 439 -13.27 10.69 -7.87
N ASP A 440 -13.50 9.42 -8.23
CA ASP A 440 -14.44 8.97 -9.25
C ASP A 440 -15.90 9.06 -8.76
N TYR A 441 -16.14 9.41 -7.49
CA TYR A 441 -17.48 9.52 -6.88
C TYR A 441 -18.28 8.21 -6.84
N HIS A 442 -17.60 7.06 -6.94
CA HIS A 442 -18.26 5.74 -6.89
C HIS A 442 -18.54 5.27 -5.48
N HIS A 443 -17.74 5.71 -4.51
CA HIS A 443 -17.84 5.27 -3.13
C HIS A 443 -17.55 6.43 -2.18
N HIS A 444 -18.22 6.42 -1.03
CA HIS A 444 -17.85 7.32 0.06
C HIS A 444 -16.53 6.86 0.69
N PRO A 445 -15.75 7.76 1.34
CA PRO A 445 -14.49 7.38 1.96
C PRO A 445 -14.62 6.24 2.98
N GLU A 446 -15.73 6.20 3.73
CA GLU A 446 -16.01 5.13 4.70
C GLU A 446 -16.19 3.77 4.01
N ASP A 447 -16.84 3.75 2.85
CA ASP A 447 -17.06 2.53 2.06
C ASP A 447 -15.71 1.96 1.55
N VAL A 448 -14.79 2.85 1.15
CA VAL A 448 -13.41 2.52 0.72
C VAL A 448 -12.57 2.05 1.90
N ALA A 449 -12.70 2.69 3.06
CA ALA A 449 -11.98 2.31 4.28
C ALA A 449 -12.37 0.90 4.74
N ILE A 450 -13.68 0.62 4.83
CA ILE A 450 -14.16 -0.73 5.18
C ILE A 450 -13.74 -1.74 4.12
N GLY A 451 -13.85 -1.43 2.83
CA GLY A 451 -13.35 -2.29 1.76
C GLY A 451 -11.87 -2.64 1.94
N THR A 452 -11.04 -1.64 2.23
CA THR A 452 -9.60 -1.79 2.49
C THR A 452 -9.32 -2.72 3.68
N ILE A 453 -10.02 -2.53 4.80
CA ILE A 453 -9.88 -3.36 6.00
C ILE A 453 -10.22 -4.83 5.69
N ILE A 454 -11.35 -5.07 5.02
CA ILE A 454 -11.76 -6.43 4.65
C ILE A 454 -10.71 -7.04 3.72
N GLY A 455 -10.22 -6.29 2.72
CA GLY A 455 -9.15 -6.75 1.84
C GLY A 455 -7.89 -7.20 2.57
N ILE A 456 -7.38 -6.38 3.51
CA ILE A 456 -6.19 -6.70 4.31
C ILE A 456 -6.41 -7.96 5.17
N LEU A 457 -7.55 -8.04 5.87
CA LEU A 457 -7.86 -9.18 6.75
C LEU A 457 -7.92 -10.50 5.99
N PHE A 458 -8.64 -10.51 4.86
CA PHE A 458 -8.76 -11.71 4.03
C PHE A 458 -7.43 -12.06 3.35
N GLY A 459 -6.66 -11.06 2.88
CA GLY A 459 -5.33 -11.26 2.30
C GLY A 459 -4.38 -11.93 3.28
N TYR A 460 -4.33 -11.43 4.52
CA TYR A 460 -3.53 -12.01 5.60
C TYR A 460 -4.01 -13.42 5.97
N TYR A 461 -5.31 -13.62 6.15
CA TYR A 461 -5.89 -14.92 6.51
C TYR A 461 -5.56 -16.00 5.47
N PHE A 462 -5.87 -15.75 4.20
CA PHE A 462 -5.64 -16.73 3.14
C PHE A 462 -4.17 -16.98 2.87
N TYR A 463 -3.29 -15.98 3.02
CA TYR A 463 -1.85 -16.20 2.92
C TYR A 463 -1.35 -17.19 3.99
N ASN A 464 -1.69 -16.95 5.26
CA ASN A 464 -1.29 -17.82 6.36
C ASN A 464 -1.91 -19.22 6.26
N TYR A 465 -3.16 -19.31 5.80
CA TYR A 465 -3.81 -20.59 5.52
C TYR A 465 -3.05 -21.40 4.46
N ASN A 466 -2.62 -20.76 3.37
CA ASN A 466 -1.82 -21.40 2.32
C ASN A 466 -0.45 -21.89 2.83
N ILE A 467 0.22 -21.11 3.70
CA ILE A 467 1.46 -21.55 4.34
C ILE A 467 1.21 -22.76 5.24
N SER A 468 0.15 -22.74 6.04
CA SER A 468 -0.20 -23.83 6.96
C SER A 468 -0.42 -25.15 6.21
N ILE A 469 -1.12 -25.12 5.07
CA ILE A 469 -1.31 -26.29 4.20
C ILE A 469 0.03 -26.82 3.68
N LYS A 470 0.92 -25.95 3.21
CA LYS A 470 2.24 -26.38 2.69
C LYS A 470 3.08 -27.05 3.77
N LYS A 471 3.06 -26.52 5.00
CA LYS A 471 3.76 -27.14 6.14
C LYS A 471 3.20 -28.53 6.45
N LYS A 472 1.87 -28.69 6.47
CA LYS A 472 1.24 -30.01 6.69
C LYS A 472 1.58 -31.04 5.61
N LYS A 473 1.65 -30.61 4.33
CA LYS A 473 2.05 -31.50 3.23
C LYS A 473 3.50 -31.97 3.34
N HIS A 474 4.41 -31.07 3.73
CA HIS A 474 5.82 -31.43 3.97
C HIS A 474 5.97 -32.45 5.11
N ILE A 475 5.31 -32.20 6.24
CA ILE A 475 5.33 -33.13 7.38
C ILE A 475 4.77 -34.51 6.98
N SER A 476 3.70 -34.55 6.18
CA SER A 476 3.14 -35.82 5.69
C SER A 476 4.11 -36.55 4.76
N SER A 477 4.77 -35.85 3.83
CA SER A 477 5.75 -36.50 2.94
C SER A 477 7.00 -36.98 3.68
N ASP A 478 7.41 -36.28 4.73
CA ASP A 478 8.55 -36.68 5.56
C ASP A 478 8.20 -37.97 6.34
N ILE A 479 6.98 -38.06 6.90
CA ILE A 479 6.48 -39.27 7.57
C ILE A 479 6.36 -40.47 6.61
N ASP A 480 5.84 -40.26 5.38
CA ASP A 480 5.69 -41.33 4.39
C ASP A 480 7.06 -41.84 3.87
N ASN A 481 8.06 -40.95 3.79
CA ASN A 481 9.44 -41.34 3.47
C ASN A 481 10.09 -42.11 4.62
N ASP A 482 9.84 -41.73 5.88
CA ASP A 482 10.34 -42.45 7.04
C ASP A 482 9.70 -43.85 7.18
N THR A 483 8.41 -44.02 6.89
CA THR A 483 7.77 -45.35 6.91
C THR A 483 8.21 -46.23 5.73
N SER A 484 8.33 -45.70 4.51
CA SER A 484 8.82 -46.48 3.37
C SER A 484 10.30 -46.85 3.47
N SER A 485 11.13 -46.00 4.07
CA SER A 485 12.52 -46.35 4.40
C SER A 485 12.57 -47.45 5.47
N ASN A 486 11.69 -47.43 6.47
CA ASN A 486 11.58 -48.52 7.45
C ASN A 486 11.05 -49.82 6.83
N GLU A 487 10.09 -49.79 5.92
CA GLU A 487 9.60 -51.01 5.23
C GLU A 487 10.64 -51.61 4.27
N THR A 488 11.43 -50.77 3.60
CA THR A 488 12.55 -51.26 2.76
C THR A 488 13.72 -51.78 3.59
N VAL A 489 13.91 -51.31 4.82
CA VAL A 489 14.85 -51.92 5.76
C VAL A 489 14.31 -53.29 6.23
N VAL A 490 13.00 -53.42 6.48
CA VAL A 490 12.41 -54.71 6.89
C VAL A 490 12.40 -55.74 5.76
N GLN A 491 12.26 -55.36 4.49
CA GLN A 491 12.35 -56.31 3.37
C GLN A 491 13.78 -56.74 3.01
N ASN A 492 14.79 -55.98 3.42
CA ASN A 492 16.19 -56.26 3.08
C ASN A 492 17.00 -56.92 4.19
N ASP A 493 16.38 -57.33 5.29
CA ASP A 493 17.06 -58.15 6.29
C ASP A 493 16.84 -59.65 6.01
N PRO A 494 17.85 -60.38 5.49
CA PRO A 494 17.73 -61.80 5.19
C PRO A 494 17.62 -62.66 6.46
N LEU A 495 17.74 -62.09 7.66
CA LEU A 495 17.65 -62.83 8.92
C LEU A 495 16.21 -63.15 9.34
N LEU A 496 15.19 -62.40 8.89
CA LEU A 496 13.80 -62.67 9.33
C LEU A 496 13.06 -63.76 8.53
N ARG A 497 13.65 -64.27 7.43
CA ARG A 497 12.98 -65.29 6.60
C ARG A 497 13.06 -66.72 7.15
N ASN A 498 13.83 -66.94 8.22
CA ASN A 498 14.00 -68.28 8.81
C ASN A 498 13.22 -68.54 10.09
N GLU A 499 12.45 -67.58 10.62
CA GLU A 499 11.66 -67.81 11.85
C GLU A 499 10.15 -68.00 11.63
N MET A 500 9.66 -68.08 10.39
CA MET A 500 8.24 -68.39 10.12
C MET A 500 7.93 -69.84 9.73
N ASN A 501 8.84 -70.79 9.99
CA ASN A 501 8.60 -72.23 9.79
C ASN A 501 8.85 -73.08 11.05
N VAL A 502 8.60 -72.51 12.23
CA VAL A 502 8.36 -73.25 13.49
C VAL A 502 7.07 -72.70 14.08
#